data_AF-A0A970B6M8-F1
#
_entry.id   AF-A0A970B6M8-F1
#
_cell.length_a   1.000
_cell.length_b   1.000
_cell.length_c   1.000
_cell.angle_alpha   90.00
_cell.angle_beta   90.00
_cell.angle_gamma   90.00
#
_symmetry.space_group_name_H-M   'P 1'
#
loop_
_entity.id
_entity.type
_entity.pdbx_description
1 polymer ?
#
loop_
_entity_poly.entity_id
_entity_poly.type
_entity_poly.pdbx_seq_one_letter_code
_entity_poly.pdbx_strand_id
1 'polypeptide(L)'
;MSPVFFTDRNLGKKFPDILRAAGLTVERHADHFAHDCPDEDWLKDIGKKGWIAVTHDGRIRYKPNELAAVMQHRVALLVVIGAAPYPQLAQAFVATAPRILSFIGRHRPPYIAKVYRPAADVAENNPAAPGRIELWYPAAAVS
;
A
#
# COMPACT_ATOMS: atom_id res chain seq x y z
N MET A 1 -3.46 -18.54 -0.32
CA MET A 1 -2.63 -17.96 -1.41
C MET A 1 -2.08 -16.65 -0.89
N SER A 2 -0.79 -16.37 -1.07
CA SER A 2 -0.17 -15.12 -0.62
C SER A 2 -0.60 -13.96 -1.54
N PRO A 3 -0.89 -12.76 -1.01
CA PRO A 3 -1.25 -11.62 -1.84
C PRO A 3 -0.03 -11.12 -2.65
N VAL A 4 -0.31 -10.54 -3.81
CA VAL A 4 0.68 -9.80 -4.61
C VAL A 4 0.51 -8.32 -4.30
N PHE A 5 1.59 -7.66 -3.89
CA PHE A 5 1.63 -6.21 -3.72
C PHE A 5 2.06 -5.54 -5.02
N PHE A 6 1.47 -4.40 -5.35
CA PHE A 6 1.83 -3.59 -6.50
C PHE A 6 2.27 -2.21 -6.04
N THR A 7 3.54 -1.85 -6.26
CA THR A 7 4.04 -0.52 -5.89
C THR A 7 3.89 0.46 -7.06
N ASP A 8 3.31 1.62 -6.77
CA ASP A 8 3.24 2.73 -7.73
C ASP A 8 4.61 3.41 -7.94
N ARG A 9 4.61 4.53 -8.67
CA ARG A 9 5.81 5.32 -8.97
C ARG A 9 6.34 6.11 -7.76
N ASN A 10 5.54 6.27 -6.71
CA ASN A 10 5.81 7.16 -5.57
C ASN A 10 6.66 6.52 -4.47
N LEU A 11 7.12 5.28 -4.66
CA LEU A 11 7.90 4.53 -3.65
C LEU A 11 9.38 4.33 -4.04
N GLY A 12 9.81 4.85 -5.19
CA GLY A 12 11.16 4.68 -5.70
C GLY A 12 11.53 3.22 -5.97
N LYS A 13 12.81 2.97 -6.29
CA LYS A 13 13.27 1.62 -6.68
C LYS A 13 13.51 0.70 -5.48
N LYS A 14 14.02 1.24 -4.37
CA LYS A 14 14.45 0.45 -3.21
C LYS A 14 13.29 -0.14 -2.40
N PHE A 15 12.12 0.50 -2.41
CA PHE A 15 10.97 0.02 -1.64
C PHE A 15 10.51 -1.38 -2.10
N PRO A 16 10.15 -1.61 -3.38
CA PRO A 16 9.78 -2.95 -3.84
C PRO A 16 10.93 -3.97 -3.67
N ASP A 17 12.19 -3.56 -3.86
CA ASP A 17 13.35 -4.45 -3.67
C ASP A 17 13.45 -4.97 -2.23
N ILE A 18 13.25 -4.10 -1.24
CA ILE A 18 13.29 -4.46 0.19
C ILE A 18 12.14 -5.40 0.55
N LEU A 19 10.93 -5.14 0.05
CA LEU A 19 9.79 -6.03 0.29
C LEU A 19 10.02 -7.41 -0.34
N ARG A 20 10.56 -7.48 -1.56
CA ARG A 20 10.93 -8.74 -2.22
C ARG A 20 11.99 -9.50 -1.44
N ALA A 21 13.03 -8.82 -0.97
CA ALA A 21 14.08 -9.41 -0.15
C ALA A 21 13.55 -9.99 1.18
N ALA A 22 12.44 -9.45 1.68
CA ALA A 22 11.73 -9.96 2.85
C ALA A 22 10.75 -11.11 2.54
N GLY A 23 10.71 -11.60 1.29
CA GLY A 23 9.86 -12.72 0.87
C GLY A 23 8.43 -12.36 0.47
N LEU A 24 8.10 -11.06 0.36
CA LEU A 24 6.81 -10.64 -0.17
C LEU A 24 6.81 -10.70 -1.70
N THR A 25 5.69 -11.10 -2.29
CA THR A 25 5.50 -11.05 -3.74
C THR A 25 5.12 -9.62 -4.14
N VAL A 26 5.97 -8.99 -4.95
CA VAL A 26 5.81 -7.58 -5.32
C VAL A 26 6.01 -7.38 -6.82
N GLU A 27 5.07 -6.69 -7.42
CA GLU A 27 5.12 -6.13 -8.76
C GLU A 27 5.30 -4.62 -8.66
N ARG A 28 5.94 -3.99 -9.65
CA ARG A 28 6.10 -2.53 -9.67
C ARG A 28 5.59 -1.95 -10.97
N HIS A 29 5.06 -0.74 -10.90
CA HIS A 29 4.45 -0.05 -12.04
C HIS A 29 5.31 -0.05 -13.30
N ALA A 30 6.61 0.24 -13.17
CA ALA A 30 7.52 0.32 -14.32
C ALA A 30 7.76 -1.01 -15.06
N ASP A 31 7.35 -2.14 -14.49
CA ASP A 31 7.48 -3.45 -15.14
C ASP A 31 6.24 -3.82 -15.97
N HIS A 32 5.12 -3.09 -15.79
CA HIS A 32 3.83 -3.40 -16.41
C HIS A 32 3.27 -2.26 -17.25
N PHE A 33 3.67 -1.01 -16.99
CA PHE A 33 3.07 0.17 -17.58
C PHE A 33 4.12 1.21 -17.98
N ALA A 34 3.82 1.97 -19.04
CA ALA A 34 4.59 3.14 -19.44
C ALA A 34 4.62 4.18 -18.32
N HIS A 35 5.67 5.02 -18.29
CA HIS A 35 5.86 5.98 -17.20
C HIS A 35 4.69 6.96 -17.03
N ASP A 36 4.01 7.30 -18.11
CA ASP A 36 2.89 8.24 -18.23
C ASP A 36 1.51 7.57 -18.21
N CYS A 37 1.44 6.26 -17.92
CA CYS A 37 0.18 5.55 -17.78
C CYS A 37 -0.73 6.24 -16.75
N PRO A 38 -1.98 6.59 -17.12
CA PRO A 38 -2.94 7.21 -16.20
C PRO A 38 -3.27 6.32 -15.02
N ASP A 39 -3.59 6.94 -13.88
CA ASP A 39 -3.85 6.16 -12.66
C ASP A 39 -5.07 5.23 -12.77
N GLU A 40 -6.09 5.67 -13.50
CA GLU A 40 -7.29 4.88 -13.78
C GLU A 40 -6.99 3.58 -14.55
N ASP A 41 -6.04 3.63 -15.49
CA ASP A 41 -5.72 2.50 -16.36
C ASP A 41 -4.96 1.40 -15.61
N TRP A 42 -3.93 1.76 -14.85
CA TRP A 42 -3.22 0.74 -14.06
C TRP A 42 -4.07 0.24 -12.89
N LEU A 43 -4.88 1.09 -12.24
CA LEU A 43 -5.82 0.67 -11.19
C LEU A 43 -6.83 -0.37 -11.71
N LYS A 44 -7.36 -0.16 -12.92
CA LYS A 44 -8.24 -1.11 -13.60
C LYS A 44 -7.58 -2.46 -13.83
N ASP A 45 -6.33 -2.46 -14.31
CA ASP A 45 -5.62 -3.69 -14.62
C ASP A 45 -5.25 -4.49 -13.36
N ILE A 46 -4.68 -3.84 -12.34
CA ILE A 46 -4.32 -4.52 -11.10
C ILE A 46 -5.56 -4.98 -10.31
N GLY A 47 -6.68 -4.27 -10.43
CA GLY A 47 -7.96 -4.63 -9.82
C GLY A 47 -8.48 -5.96 -10.39
N LYS A 48 -8.38 -6.16 -11.71
CA LYS A 48 -8.70 -7.45 -12.36
C LYS A 48 -7.81 -8.59 -11.88
N LYS A 49 -6.53 -8.30 -11.63
CA LYS A 49 -5.53 -9.26 -11.13
C LYS A 49 -5.67 -9.55 -9.63
N GLY A 50 -6.48 -8.76 -8.90
CA GLY A 50 -6.62 -8.87 -7.45
C GLY A 50 -5.34 -8.48 -6.69
N TRP A 51 -4.46 -7.68 -7.30
CA TRP A 51 -3.25 -7.20 -6.64
C TRP A 51 -3.57 -6.04 -5.68
N ILE A 52 -2.73 -5.89 -4.66
CA ILE A 52 -2.90 -4.89 -3.60
C ILE A 52 -1.99 -3.70 -3.90
N ALA A 53 -2.59 -2.56 -4.21
CA ALA A 53 -1.84 -1.34 -4.50
C ALA A 53 -1.16 -0.81 -3.22
N VAL A 54 0.08 -0.37 -3.35
CA VAL A 54 0.85 0.31 -2.30
C VAL A 54 1.35 1.64 -2.86
N THR A 55 1.06 2.72 -2.14
CA THR A 55 1.43 4.09 -2.52
C THR A 55 1.94 4.87 -1.30
N HIS A 56 2.69 5.94 -1.54
CA HIS A 56 2.97 6.98 -0.54
C HIS A 56 2.11 8.24 -0.75
N ASP A 57 1.20 8.26 -1.73
CA ASP A 57 0.32 9.40 -1.97
C ASP A 57 -0.79 9.49 -0.92
N GLY A 58 -0.57 10.32 0.09
CA GLY A 58 -1.55 10.62 1.14
C GLY A 58 -2.77 11.41 0.66
N ARG A 59 -2.83 11.86 -0.60
CA ARG A 59 -3.94 12.66 -1.17
C ARG A 59 -4.90 11.87 -2.04
N ILE A 60 -4.59 10.61 -2.38
CA ILE A 60 -5.37 9.77 -3.31
C ILE A 60 -6.88 9.74 -3.00
N ARG A 61 -7.26 9.69 -1.72
CA ARG A 61 -8.68 9.71 -1.31
C ARG A 61 -9.41 11.01 -1.71
N TYR A 62 -8.71 12.13 -1.80
CA TYR A 62 -9.31 13.44 -2.09
C TYR A 62 -9.29 13.79 -3.58
N LYS A 63 -8.81 12.87 -4.43
CA LYS A 63 -8.80 13.01 -5.88
C LYS A 63 -9.99 12.21 -6.44
N PRO A 64 -11.07 12.87 -6.89
CA PRO A 64 -12.33 12.18 -7.20
C PRO A 64 -12.19 11.03 -8.20
N ASN A 65 -11.38 11.23 -9.26
CA ASN A 65 -11.17 10.22 -10.31
C ASN A 65 -10.41 9.00 -9.78
N GLU A 66 -9.32 9.20 -9.02
CA GLU A 66 -8.55 8.09 -8.45
C GLU A 66 -9.37 7.33 -7.40
N LEU A 67 -10.11 8.03 -6.54
CA LEU A 67 -11.03 7.40 -5.60
C LEU A 67 -12.09 6.57 -6.33
N ALA A 68 -12.71 7.14 -7.38
CA ALA A 68 -13.71 6.45 -8.19
C ALA A 68 -13.10 5.20 -8.85
N ALA A 69 -11.90 5.28 -9.41
CA ALA A 69 -11.21 4.15 -10.02
C ALA A 69 -10.92 3.03 -9.01
N VAL A 70 -10.43 3.36 -7.80
CA VAL A 70 -10.23 2.36 -6.72
C VAL A 70 -11.54 1.63 -6.41
N MET A 71 -12.64 2.37 -6.28
CA MET A 71 -13.95 1.77 -5.95
C MET A 71 -14.50 0.94 -7.12
N GLN A 72 -14.53 1.50 -8.32
CA GLN A 72 -15.07 0.87 -9.52
C GLN A 72 -14.31 -0.40 -9.89
N HIS A 73 -12.99 -0.42 -9.71
CA HIS A 73 -12.14 -1.55 -10.06
C HIS A 73 -11.83 -2.47 -8.88
N ARG A 74 -12.54 -2.30 -7.75
CA ARG A 74 -12.46 -3.17 -6.56
C ARG A 74 -11.02 -3.31 -6.03
N VAL A 75 -10.26 -2.22 -6.02
CA VAL A 75 -8.86 -2.23 -5.60
C VAL A 75 -8.76 -2.17 -4.07
N ALA A 76 -7.89 -3.01 -3.49
CA ALA A 76 -7.36 -2.78 -2.15
C ALA A 76 -6.13 -1.88 -2.25
N LEU A 77 -6.22 -0.68 -1.67
CA LEU A 77 -5.15 0.32 -1.70
C LEU A 77 -4.60 0.56 -0.30
N LEU A 78 -3.29 0.40 -0.15
CA LEU A 78 -2.54 0.68 1.06
C LEU A 78 -1.71 1.95 0.89
N VAL A 79 -1.98 2.95 1.72
CA VAL A 79 -1.26 4.22 1.74
C VAL A 79 -0.24 4.16 2.87
N VAL A 80 1.05 4.16 2.53
CA VAL A 80 2.14 4.21 3.50
C VAL A 80 2.24 5.63 4.06
N ILE A 81 2.14 5.77 5.38
CA ILE A 81 2.16 7.05 6.08
C ILE A 81 3.40 7.18 6.95
N GLY A 82 4.09 8.31 6.82
CA GLY A 82 5.23 8.69 7.66
C GLY A 82 6.24 9.52 6.89
N ALA A 83 6.94 10.42 7.60
CA ALA A 83 8.05 11.19 7.03
C ALA A 83 9.35 10.42 7.26
N ALA A 84 9.82 9.70 6.24
CA ALA A 84 11.09 8.97 6.28
C ALA A 84 11.58 8.65 4.87
N PRO A 85 12.88 8.36 4.69
CA PRO A 85 13.38 7.79 3.43
C PRO A 85 12.64 6.49 3.07
N TYR A 86 12.37 6.29 1.78
CA TYR A 86 11.65 5.10 1.29
C TYR A 86 12.22 3.76 1.77
N PRO A 87 13.56 3.55 1.89
CA PRO A 87 14.08 2.34 2.49
C PRO A 87 13.60 2.09 3.93
N GLN A 88 13.51 3.14 4.75
CA GLN A 88 13.01 3.03 6.13
C GLN A 88 11.50 2.77 6.15
N LEU A 89 10.74 3.41 5.25
CA LEU A 89 9.31 3.11 5.11
C LEU A 89 9.08 1.66 4.66
N ALA A 90 9.93 1.13 3.78
CA ALA A 90 9.87 -0.25 3.33
C ALA A 90 10.16 -1.24 4.46
N GLN A 91 11.20 -0.97 5.28
CA GLN A 91 11.51 -1.76 6.46
C GLN A 91 10.36 -1.74 7.47
N ALA A 92 9.77 -0.57 7.74
CA ALA A 92 8.61 -0.45 8.60
C ALA A 92 7.40 -1.21 8.04
N PHE A 93 7.18 -1.17 6.72
CA PHE A 93 6.13 -1.95 6.05
C PHE A 93 6.35 -3.45 6.25
N VAL A 94 7.58 -3.94 6.05
CA VAL A 94 7.96 -5.35 6.28
C VAL A 94 7.75 -5.75 7.73
N ALA A 95 8.19 -4.95 8.70
CA ALA A 95 7.94 -5.20 10.12
C ALA A 95 6.44 -5.24 10.45
N THR A 96 5.62 -4.50 9.69
CA THR A 96 4.16 -4.44 9.84
C THR A 96 3.43 -5.53 9.03
N ALA A 97 4.13 -6.30 8.19
CA ALA A 97 3.54 -7.26 7.25
C ALA A 97 2.57 -8.27 7.92
N PRO A 98 2.85 -8.85 9.11
CA PRO A 98 1.89 -9.74 9.77
C PRO A 98 0.54 -9.07 10.07
N ARG A 99 0.55 -7.79 10.46
CA ARG A 99 -0.66 -7.00 10.72
C ARG A 99 -1.39 -6.65 9.42
N ILE A 100 -0.64 -6.30 8.38
CA ILE A 100 -1.17 -6.01 7.04
C ILE A 100 -1.88 -7.24 6.46
N LEU A 101 -1.23 -8.41 6.49
CA LEU A 101 -1.79 -9.66 5.98
C LEU A 101 -3.05 -10.08 6.75
N SER A 102 -3.04 -9.96 8.08
CA SER A 102 -4.22 -10.21 8.91
C SER A 102 -5.38 -9.25 8.56
N PHE A 103 -5.07 -7.97 8.36
CA PHE A 103 -6.06 -6.98 7.93
C PHE A 103 -6.65 -7.31 6.55
N ILE A 104 -5.82 -7.62 5.56
CA ILE A 104 -6.25 -8.02 4.21
C ILE A 104 -7.16 -9.25 4.28
N GLY A 105 -6.81 -10.25 5.09
CA GLY A 105 -7.63 -11.46 5.25
C GLY A 105 -9.01 -11.21 5.85
N ARG A 106 -9.21 -10.08 6.54
CA ARG A 106 -10.48 -9.69 7.19
C ARG A 106 -11.31 -8.71 6.38
N HIS A 107 -10.76 -8.08 5.36
CA HIS A 107 -11.43 -7.04 4.58
C HIS A 107 -11.54 -7.43 3.11
N ARG A 108 -12.72 -7.22 2.51
CA ARG A 108 -12.92 -7.43 1.07
C ARG A 108 -12.75 -6.09 0.34
N PRO A 109 -11.99 -6.04 -0.78
CA PRO A 109 -11.93 -4.86 -1.62
C PRO A 109 -13.31 -4.46 -2.19
N PRO A 110 -13.53 -3.18 -2.56
CA PRO A 110 -12.57 -2.08 -2.51
C PRO A 110 -12.40 -1.49 -1.11
N TYR A 111 -11.19 -1.04 -0.80
CA TYR A 111 -10.92 -0.19 0.35
C TYR A 111 -9.62 0.60 0.18
N ILE A 112 -9.51 1.67 0.96
CA ILE A 112 -8.25 2.38 1.19
C ILE A 112 -7.90 2.22 2.66
N ALA A 113 -6.71 1.74 2.97
CA ALA A 113 -6.19 1.62 4.33
C ALA A 113 -4.87 2.39 4.46
N LYS A 114 -4.60 2.93 5.64
CA LYS A 114 -3.33 3.59 5.95
C LYS A 114 -2.43 2.63 6.70
N VAL A 115 -1.17 2.55 6.29
CA VAL A 115 -0.11 1.79 6.94
C VAL A 115 0.89 2.78 7.53
N TYR A 116 0.91 2.92 8.85
CA TYR A 116 1.83 3.82 9.54
C TYR A 116 3.06 3.07 9.98
N ARG A 117 4.24 3.71 9.87
CA ARG A 117 5.43 3.28 10.60
C ARG A 117 5.22 3.36 12.13
N PRO A 118 5.99 2.62 12.95
CA PRO A 118 6.07 2.91 14.39
C PRO A 118 6.49 4.37 14.62
N ALA A 119 6.14 4.89 15.81
CA ALA A 119 6.60 6.20 16.26
C ALA A 119 8.14 6.30 16.19
N ALA A 120 8.66 7.51 15.99
CA ALA A 120 10.09 7.69 15.68
C ALA A 120 10.99 7.17 16.81
N ASP A 121 10.67 7.51 18.05
CA ASP A 121 11.31 7.03 19.28
C ASP A 121 11.28 5.50 19.39
N VAL A 122 10.16 4.87 19.06
CA VAL A 122 10.03 3.41 19.05
C VAL A 122 10.91 2.80 17.96
N ALA A 123 10.94 3.40 16.77
CA ALA A 123 11.71 2.92 15.63
C ALA A 123 13.23 3.04 15.85
N GLU A 124 13.67 4.09 16.55
CA GLU A 124 15.08 4.30 16.91
C GLU A 124 15.57 3.23 17.89
N ASN A 125 14.73 2.86 18.87
CA ASN A 125 15.07 1.85 19.87
C ASN A 125 14.87 0.41 19.37
N ASN A 126 13.93 0.21 18.45
CA ASN A 126 13.64 -1.09 17.86
C ASN A 126 13.27 -0.93 16.37
N PRO A 127 14.24 -1.04 15.46
CA PRO A 127 13.98 -0.96 14.01
C PRO A 127 13.02 -2.02 13.48
N ALA A 128 12.82 -3.12 14.22
CA ALA A 128 11.88 -4.19 13.88
C ALA A 128 10.48 -3.98 14.48
N ALA A 129 10.24 -2.87 15.18
CA ALA A 129 8.94 -2.59 15.78
C ALA A 129 7.85 -2.50 14.69
N PRO A 130 6.73 -3.24 14.82
CA PRO A 130 5.65 -3.16 13.87
C PRO A 130 4.89 -1.83 14.02
N GLY A 131 4.52 -1.26 12.89
CA GLY A 131 3.59 -0.14 12.80
C GLY A 131 2.14 -0.57 12.94
N ARG A 132 1.20 0.22 12.40
CA ARG A 132 -0.25 -0.10 12.42
C ARG A 132 -0.87 0.03 11.05
N ILE A 133 -1.99 -0.66 10.85
CA ILE A 133 -2.86 -0.52 9.68
C ILE A 133 -4.27 -0.15 10.15
N GLU A 134 -4.90 0.82 9.48
CA GLU A 134 -6.27 1.24 9.76
C GLU A 134 -7.05 1.44 8.45
N LEU A 135 -8.33 1.04 8.46
CA LEU A 135 -9.24 1.33 7.35
C LEU A 135 -9.45 2.84 7.27
N TRP A 136 -9.26 3.42 6.10
CA TRP A 136 -9.48 4.85 5.85
C TRP A 136 -10.76 5.10 5.05
N TYR A 137 -11.04 4.25 4.05
CA TYR A 137 -12.24 4.34 3.22
C TYR A 137 -12.73 2.93 2.80
N PRO A 138 -14.05 2.66 2.79
CA PRO A 138 -15.13 3.53 3.25
C PRO A 138 -14.99 3.85 4.74
N ALA A 139 -15.45 5.02 5.17
CA ALA A 139 -15.48 5.32 6.60
C ALA A 139 -16.34 4.25 7.29
N ALA A 140 -15.90 3.72 8.43
CA ALA A 140 -16.75 2.88 9.24
C ALA A 140 -18.07 3.63 9.46
N ALA A 141 -19.20 2.98 9.17
CA ALA A 141 -20.49 3.56 9.48
C ALA A 141 -20.48 3.92 10.97
N VAL A 142 -20.69 5.20 11.29
CA VAL A 142 -20.97 5.60 12.65
C VAL A 142 -22.31 4.95 12.98
N SER A 143 -22.24 3.83 13.68
CA SER A 143 -23.41 3.16 14.27
C SER A 143 -24.01 4.03 15.36
#